data_AF-A0AA35SQE6-F1
#
_entry.id   AF-A0AA35SQE6-F1
#
_cell.length_a   1.000
_cell.length_b   1.000
_cell.length_c   1.000
_cell.angle_alpha   90.00
_cell.angle_beta   90.00
_cell.angle_gamma   90.00
#
_symmetry.space_group_name_H-M   'P 1'
#
loop_
_entity.id
_entity.type
_entity.pdbx_description
1 polymer ?
#
loop_
_entity_poly.entity_id
_entity_poly.type
_entity_poly.pdbx_seq_one_letter_code
_entity_poly.pdbx_strand_id
1 'polypeptide(L)'
;MSAVTASGAGNAALLDQFRRLSEKEQHEHILSLLELVEVHELRSLYNRIRVLLSFDILSQLPVELSAMVLSYLDARLLCAVARCCHNWRTTANRDELW
;
A
#
# COMPACT_ATOMS: atom_id res chain seq x y z
N MET A 1 -18.53 6.79 32.51
CA MET A 1 -17.51 6.26 31.59
C MET A 1 -17.89 4.85 31.09
N SER A 2 -19.02 4.67 30.37
CA SER A 2 -19.51 3.33 29.98
C SER A 2 -20.10 3.21 28.57
N ALA A 3 -19.96 4.20 27.69
CA ALA A 3 -20.58 4.17 26.36
C ALA A 3 -19.70 3.56 25.24
N VAL A 4 -18.40 3.36 25.47
CA VAL A 4 -17.44 2.96 24.42
C VAL A 4 -17.42 1.45 24.15
N THR A 5 -17.90 0.61 25.08
CA THR A 5 -17.79 -0.85 24.95
C THR A 5 -18.93 -1.52 24.17
N ALA A 6 -20.10 -0.88 24.05
CA ALA A 6 -21.25 -1.44 23.32
C ALA A 6 -21.07 -1.40 21.79
N SER A 7 -20.38 -0.37 21.27
CA SER A 7 -20.12 -0.24 19.83
C SER A 7 -19.11 -1.29 19.32
N GLY A 8 -18.18 -1.73 20.16
CA GLY A 8 -17.16 -2.72 19.80
C GLY A 8 -17.71 -4.14 19.57
N ALA A 9 -18.74 -4.54 20.31
CA ALA A 9 -19.35 -5.87 20.17
C ALA A 9 -20.12 -6.00 18.84
N GLY A 10 -20.83 -4.95 18.43
CA GLY A 10 -21.52 -4.89 17.14
C GLY A 10 -20.53 -4.96 15.97
N ASN A 11 -19.42 -4.22 16.05
CA ASN A 11 -18.38 -4.25 15.02
C ASN A 11 -17.71 -5.62 14.90
N ALA A 12 -17.43 -6.29 16.02
CA ALA A 12 -16.84 -7.63 15.99
C ALA A 12 -17.76 -8.65 15.31
N ALA A 13 -19.07 -8.60 15.59
CA ALA A 13 -20.05 -9.47 14.96
C ALA A 13 -20.18 -9.19 13.45
N LEU A 14 -20.16 -7.91 13.04
CA LEU A 14 -20.17 -7.50 11.64
C LEU A 14 -18.94 -8.00 10.88
N LEU A 15 -17.76 -7.91 11.48
CA LEU A 15 -16.52 -8.40 10.88
C LEU A 15 -16.49 -9.93 10.78
N ASP A 16 -17.06 -10.64 11.75
CA ASP A 16 -17.18 -12.11 11.68
C ASP A 16 -18.16 -12.54 10.59
N GLN A 17 -19.29 -11.83 10.43
CA GLN A 17 -20.21 -12.06 9.32
C GLN A 17 -19.54 -11.79 7.97
N PHE A 18 -18.83 -10.67 7.84
CA PHE A 18 -18.13 -10.30 6.61
C PHE A 18 -17.11 -11.37 6.20
N ARG A 19 -16.36 -11.94 7.16
CA ARG A 19 -15.38 -13.01 6.91
C ARG A 19 -15.99 -14.33 6.43
N ARG A 20 -17.26 -14.59 6.74
CA ARG A 20 -17.96 -15.82 6.33
C ARG A 20 -18.49 -15.75 4.89
N LEU A 21 -18.56 -14.55 4.31
CA LEU A 21 -19.00 -14.34 2.93
C LEU A 21 -17.96 -14.85 1.93
N SER A 22 -18.39 -15.21 0.72
CA SER A 22 -17.47 -15.56 -0.37
C SER A 22 -16.68 -14.33 -0.85
N GLU A 23 -15.52 -14.53 -1.48
CA GLU A 23 -14.68 -13.43 -1.99
C GLU A 23 -15.45 -12.47 -2.91
N LYS A 24 -16.36 -13.02 -3.73
CA LYS A 24 -17.20 -12.22 -4.62
C LYS A 24 -18.19 -11.35 -3.84
N GLU A 25 -18.84 -11.91 -2.82
CA GLU A 25 -19.80 -11.16 -1.99
C GLU A 25 -19.11 -10.11 -1.12
N GLN A 26 -17.91 -10.42 -0.60
CA GLN A 26 -17.07 -9.47 0.12
C GLN A 26 -16.70 -8.28 -0.77
N HIS A 27 -16.32 -8.55 -2.02
CA HIS A 27 -15.98 -7.51 -2.99
C HIS A 27 -17.15 -6.56 -3.26
N GLU A 28 -18.33 -7.10 -3.55
CA GLU A 28 -19.55 -6.31 -3.78
C GLU A 28 -19.91 -5.46 -2.55
N HIS A 29 -19.84 -6.03 -1.33
CA HIS A 29 -20.13 -5.28 -0.10
C HIS A 29 -19.12 -4.15 0.15
N ILE A 30 -17.83 -4.37 -0.15
CA ILE A 30 -16.82 -3.32 -0.06
C ILE A 30 -17.15 -2.18 -1.03
N LEU A 31 -17.51 -2.49 -2.27
CA LEU A 31 -17.87 -1.47 -3.26
C LEU A 31 -19.09 -0.67 -2.80
N SER A 32 -20.16 -1.34 -2.37
CA SER A 32 -21.35 -0.67 -1.83
C SER A 32 -21.05 0.19 -0.60
N LEU A 33 -20.16 -0.26 0.28
CA LEU A 33 -19.71 0.55 1.43
C LEU A 33 -18.96 1.81 0.97
N LEU A 34 -18.08 1.69 -0.02
CA LEU A 34 -17.34 2.83 -0.56
C LEU A 34 -18.24 3.86 -1.23
N GLU A 35 -19.35 3.43 -1.84
CA GLU A 35 -20.37 4.32 -2.42
C GLU A 35 -21.16 5.12 -1.38
N LEU A 36 -21.32 4.59 -0.16
CA LEU A 36 -22.04 5.23 0.93
C LEU A 36 -21.19 6.20 1.75
N VAL A 37 -19.86 6.12 1.62
CA VAL A 37 -18.90 6.91 2.39
C VAL A 37 -18.73 8.31 1.77
N GLU A 38 -18.65 9.33 2.63
CA GLU A 38 -18.38 10.69 2.17
C GLU A 38 -16.99 10.82 1.52
N VAL A 39 -16.86 11.71 0.52
CA VAL A 39 -15.63 11.90 -0.28
C VAL A 39 -14.40 12.18 0.59
N HIS A 40 -14.57 12.87 1.73
CA HIS A 40 -13.47 13.19 2.64
C HIS A 40 -12.90 11.94 3.33
N GLU A 41 -13.78 11.07 3.84
CA GLU A 41 -13.42 9.78 4.44
C GLU A 41 -12.86 8.82 3.37
N LEU A 42 -13.43 8.83 2.17
CA LEU A 42 -12.94 8.02 1.05
C LEU A 42 -11.49 8.37 0.70
N ARG A 43 -11.15 9.67 0.72
CA ARG A 43 -9.77 10.15 0.50
C ARG A 43 -8.84 9.75 1.66
N SER A 44 -9.33 9.79 2.91
CA SER A 44 -8.58 9.29 4.08
C SER A 44 -8.28 7.79 3.95
N LEU A 45 -9.30 6.98 3.63
CA LEU A 45 -9.19 5.55 3.34
C LEU A 45 -8.20 5.27 2.21
N TYR A 46 -8.32 5.97 1.09
CA TYR A 46 -7.40 5.83 -0.03
C TYR A 46 -5.94 6.08 0.39
N ASN A 47 -5.67 7.15 1.15
CA ASN A 47 -4.31 7.44 1.60
C ASN A 47 -3.75 6.33 2.49
N ARG A 48 -4.60 5.70 3.31
CA ARG A 48 -4.20 4.56 4.15
C ARG A 48 -3.97 3.29 3.33
N ILE A 49 -4.90 2.96 2.43
CA ILE A 49 -4.83 1.81 1.53
C ILE A 49 -3.62 1.93 0.59
N ARG A 50 -3.36 3.12 0.05
CA ARG A 50 -2.24 3.37 -0.87
C ARG A 50 -0.89 3.02 -0.25
N VAL A 51 -0.68 3.29 1.04
CA VAL A 51 0.55 2.91 1.74
C VAL A 51 0.64 1.40 1.96
N LEU A 52 -0.49 0.74 2.20
CA LEU A 52 -0.52 -0.73 2.35
C LEU A 52 -0.30 -1.46 1.02
N LEU A 53 -0.76 -0.85 -0.09
CA LEU A 53 -0.59 -1.37 -1.44
C LEU A 53 0.69 -0.86 -2.12
N SER A 54 1.40 0.11 -1.54
CA SER A 54 2.64 0.61 -2.13
C SER A 54 3.71 -0.46 -2.00
N PHE A 55 4.00 -1.11 -3.11
CA PHE A 55 5.03 -2.11 -3.22
C PHE A 55 6.31 -1.46 -3.74
N ASP A 56 7.26 -1.27 -2.84
CA ASP A 56 8.58 -0.74 -3.15
C ASP A 56 9.65 -1.76 -2.72
N ILE A 57 10.01 -2.65 -3.64
CA ILE A 57 11.03 -3.68 -3.37
C ILE A 57 12.38 -3.06 -3.07
N LEU A 58 12.80 -2.05 -3.85
CA LEU A 58 14.15 -1.49 -3.73
C LEU A 58 14.35 -0.73 -2.42
N SER A 59 13.30 -0.11 -1.86
CA SER A 59 13.37 0.51 -0.53
C SER A 59 13.22 -0.49 0.62
N GLN A 60 12.71 -1.70 0.36
CA GLN A 60 12.60 -2.77 1.36
C GLN A 60 13.87 -3.62 1.48
N LEU A 61 14.75 -3.58 0.48
CA LEU A 61 16.04 -4.28 0.47
C LEU A 61 17.13 -3.46 1.19
N PRO A 62 18.12 -4.11 1.83
CA PRO A 62 19.39 -3.49 2.20
C PRO A 62 20.02 -2.78 1.01
N VAL A 63 20.70 -1.67 1.28
CA VAL A 63 21.16 -0.77 0.21
C VAL A 63 22.13 -1.45 -0.76
N GLU A 64 22.91 -2.40 -0.25
CA GLU A 64 23.86 -3.22 -1.01
C GLU A 64 23.12 -4.14 -2.00
N LEU A 65 21.99 -4.73 -1.58
CA LEU A 65 21.18 -5.58 -2.46
C LEU A 65 20.43 -4.77 -3.50
N SER A 66 19.93 -3.59 -3.12
CA SER A 66 19.30 -2.67 -4.08
C SER A 66 20.31 -2.20 -5.13
N ALA A 67 21.52 -1.83 -4.72
CA ALA A 67 22.60 -1.49 -5.65
C ALA A 67 22.98 -2.69 -6.53
N MET A 68 23.10 -3.89 -5.96
CA MET A 68 23.38 -5.10 -6.73
C MET A 68 22.32 -5.36 -7.81
N VAL A 69 21.03 -5.27 -7.48
CA VAL A 69 19.93 -5.43 -8.46
C VAL A 69 20.04 -4.37 -9.56
N LEU A 70 20.29 -3.12 -9.18
CA LEU A 70 20.42 -2.01 -10.14
C LEU A 70 21.68 -2.14 -11.02
N SER A 71 22.75 -2.77 -10.55
CA SER A 71 23.99 -2.99 -11.31
C SER A 71 23.81 -3.87 -12.55
N TYR A 72 22.74 -4.67 -12.60
CA TYR A 72 22.39 -5.49 -13.76
C TYR A 72 21.61 -4.73 -14.83
N LEU A 73 21.20 -3.48 -14.57
CA LEU A 73 20.45 -2.67 -15.52
C LEU A 73 21.39 -1.84 -16.39
N ASP A 74 20.99 -1.61 -17.65
CA ASP A 74 21.73 -0.69 -18.51
C ASP A 74 21.50 0.79 -18.11
N ALA A 75 22.34 1.69 -18.63
CA ALA A 75 22.26 3.12 -18.31
C ALA A 75 20.88 3.74 -18.64
N ARG A 76 20.16 3.21 -19.64
CA ARG A 76 18.84 3.73 -20.03
C ARG A 76 17.78 3.33 -19.01
N LEU A 77 17.82 2.08 -18.54
CA LEU A 77 16.94 1.54 -17.51
C LEU A 77 17.24 2.17 -16.15
N LEU A 78 18.51 2.42 -15.81
CA LEU A 78 18.88 3.17 -14.60
C LEU A 78 18.30 4.60 -14.61
N CYS A 79 18.39 5.30 -15.74
CA CYS A 79 17.74 6.60 -15.92
C CYS A 79 16.21 6.52 -15.75
N ALA A 80 15.59 5.42 -16.17
CA ALA A 80 14.16 5.20 -15.99
C ALA A 80 13.80 4.98 -14.51
N VAL A 81 14.55 4.12 -13.81
CA VAL A 81 14.41 3.84 -12.37
C VAL A 81 14.54 5.12 -11.54
N ALA A 82 15.51 5.99 -11.86
CA ALA A 82 15.75 7.25 -11.16
C ALA A 82 14.58 8.28 -11.28
N ARG A 83 13.61 8.02 -12.16
CA ARG A 83 12.41 8.85 -12.33
C ARG A 83 11.17 8.31 -11.59
N CYS A 84 11.22 7.10 -11.05
CA CYS A 84 10.07 6.47 -10.39
C CYS A 84 9.70 7.11 -9.05
N CYS A 85 10.67 7.30 -8.16
CA CYS A 85 10.46 7.97 -6.87
C CYS A 85 11.78 8.54 -6.33
N HIS A 86 11.70 9.33 -5.24
CA HIS A 86 12.87 9.94 -4.63
C HIS A 86 13.88 8.89 -4.13
N ASN A 87 13.40 7.83 -3.46
CA ASN A 87 14.28 6.76 -2.95
C ASN A 87 15.04 6.06 -4.09
N TRP A 88 14.34 5.71 -5.17
CA TRP A 88 14.95 5.00 -6.30
C TRP A 88 15.96 5.88 -7.02
N ARG A 89 15.73 7.19 -7.08
CA ARG A 89 16.70 8.16 -7.58
C ARG A 89 17.97 8.18 -6.74
N THR A 90 17.84 8.20 -5.41
CA THR A 90 18.99 8.19 -4.51
C THR A 90 19.81 6.91 -4.67
N THR A 91 19.16 5.75 -4.81
CA THR A 91 19.85 4.48 -5.02
C THR A 91 20.49 4.37 -6.40
N ALA A 92 19.78 4.80 -7.46
CA ALA A 92 20.27 4.72 -8.84
C ALA A 92 21.41 5.69 -9.15
N ASN A 93 21.53 6.81 -8.42
CA ASN A 93 22.61 7.79 -8.60
C ASN A 93 23.83 7.53 -7.70
N ARG A 94 23.97 6.33 -7.12
CA ARG A 94 25.16 5.97 -6.35
C ARG A 94 26.36 5.80 -7.28
N ASP A 95 27.51 6.33 -6.87
CA ASP A 95 28.77 6.21 -7.60
C ASP A 95 29.19 4.76 -7.86
N GLU A 96 28.68 3.81 -7.07
CA GLU A 96 28.90 2.37 -7.22
C GLU A 96 28.26 1.78 -8.50
N LEU A 97 27.33 2.49 -9.14
CA LEU A 97 26.55 2.04 -10.31
C LEU A 97 26.98 2.66 -11.65
N TRP A 98 27.83 3.69 -11.65
CA TRP A 98 28.23 4.49 -12.81
C TRP A 98 29.74 4.41 -13.08
#